data_AF-A0A1F8RVB7-F1
#
_entry.id   AF-A0A1F8RVB7-F1
#
_cell.length_a   1.000
_cell.length_b   1.000
_cell.length_c   1.000
_cell.angle_alpha   90.00
_cell.angle_beta   90.00
_cell.angle_gamma   90.00
#
_symmetry.space_group_name_H-M   'P 1'
#
loop_
_entity.id
_entity.type
_entity.pdbx_description
1 polymer ?
#
loop_
_entity_poly.entity_id
_entity_poly.type
_entity_poly.pdbx_seq_one_letter_code
_entity_poly.pdbx_strand_id
1 'polypeptide(L)'
;MIRLPRVSIPPGPILGAIMMSGLAFTLIAVIVARSPYTHGNLRPKGYDRTEIAYLGEEHPFEGLGLADPGLASTGDPLQDGRLLFLKYGCASCHGFEGQGAAVGKDLSKSDAEEISEKVRKGPKAMPAFLVSVLSDSDLQRLIDFLRSIKD
;
A
#
# COMPACT_ATOMS: atom_id res chain seq x y z
N MET A 1 -27.00 9.57 -37.41
CA MET A 1 -26.69 11.00 -37.20
C MET A 1 -26.34 11.20 -35.72
N ILE A 2 -25.06 11.41 -35.39
CA ILE A 2 -24.59 11.55 -34.01
C ILE A 2 -24.73 13.03 -33.62
N ARG A 3 -25.60 13.32 -32.65
CA ARG A 3 -25.85 14.67 -32.14
C ARG A 3 -24.74 15.03 -31.16
N LEU A 4 -23.72 15.76 -31.62
CA LEU A 4 -22.64 16.22 -30.74
C LEU A 4 -23.20 17.16 -29.67
N PRO A 5 -22.75 17.04 -28.40
CA PRO A 5 -23.17 17.93 -27.33
C PRO A 5 -22.68 19.36 -27.62
N ARG A 6 -23.57 20.34 -27.50
CA ARG A 6 -23.20 21.75 -27.58
C ARG A 6 -22.39 22.10 -26.34
N VAL A 7 -21.11 22.39 -26.52
CA VAL A 7 -20.24 22.92 -25.48
C VAL A 7 -20.65 24.38 -25.23
N SER A 8 -21.14 24.67 -24.02
CA SER A 8 -21.44 26.05 -23.63
C SER A 8 -20.14 26.74 -23.22
N ILE A 9 -19.67 27.67 -24.03
CA ILE A 9 -18.52 28.50 -23.69
C ILE A 9 -19.02 29.56 -22.69
N PRO A 10 -18.39 29.69 -21.50
CA PRO A 10 -18.79 30.69 -20.53
C PRO A 10 -18.55 32.11 -21.12
N PRO A 11 -19.30 33.12 -20.66
CA PRO A 11 -19.13 34.48 -21.14
C PRO A 11 -17.67 34.94 -20.92
N GLY A 12 -17.14 35.73 -21.87
CA GLY A 12 -15.74 36.17 -21.93
C GLY A 12 -15.08 36.54 -20.58
N PRO A 13 -15.71 37.32 -19.68
CA PRO A 13 -15.10 37.65 -18.38
C PRO A 13 -14.87 36.43 -17.47
N ILE A 14 -15.74 35.42 -17.51
CA ILE A 14 -15.62 34.20 -16.69
C ILE A 14 -14.48 33.31 -17.23
N LEU A 15 -14.38 33.19 -18.56
CA LEU A 15 -13.29 32.43 -19.19
C LEU A 15 -11.92 33.04 -18.87
N GLY A 16 -11.82 34.38 -18.89
CA GLY A 16 -10.61 35.10 -18.51
C GLY A 16 -10.20 34.86 -17.05
N ALA A 17 -11.16 34.89 -16.12
CA ALA A 17 -10.89 34.63 -14.70
C ALA A 17 -10.38 33.20 -14.45
N ILE A 18 -10.95 32.19 -15.12
CA ILE A 18 -10.54 30.79 -14.98
C ILE A 18 -9.10 30.61 -15.51
N MET A 19 -8.78 31.16 -16.68
CA MET A 19 -7.45 31.09 -17.27
C MET A 19 -6.39 31.75 -16.38
N MET A 20 -6.67 32.95 -15.87
CA MET A 20 -5.76 33.68 -14.98
C MET A 20 -5.53 32.93 -13.66
N SER A 21 -6.58 32.33 -13.09
CA SER A 21 -6.47 31.59 -11.83
C SER A 21 -5.65 30.31 -11.99
N GLY A 22 -5.86 29.58 -13.11
CA GLY A 22 -5.08 28.38 -13.41
C GLY A 22 -3.60 28.67 -13.64
N LEU A 23 -3.28 29.76 -14.36
CA LEU A 23 -1.90 30.20 -14.55
C LEU A 23 -1.26 30.61 -13.23
N ALA A 24 -1.95 31.40 -12.41
CA ALA A 24 -1.45 31.83 -11.10
C ALA A 24 -1.17 30.64 -10.18
N PHE A 25 -2.09 29.67 -10.09
CA PHE A 25 -1.90 28.46 -9.28
C PHE A 25 -0.70 27.64 -9.75
N THR A 26 -0.56 27.45 -11.07
CA THR A 26 0.56 26.69 -11.64
C THR A 26 1.90 27.38 -11.34
N LEU A 27 1.98 28.70 -11.49
CA LEU A 27 3.18 29.47 -11.17
C LEU A 27 3.54 29.37 -9.69
N ILE A 28 2.56 29.52 -8.79
CA ILE A 28 2.77 29.40 -7.35
C ILE A 28 3.27 27.99 -6.99
N ALA A 29 2.62 26.95 -7.51
CA ALA A 29 3.00 25.56 -7.25
C ALA A 29 4.43 25.26 -7.74
N VAL A 30 4.80 25.72 -8.94
CA VAL A 30 6.15 25.52 -9.49
C VAL A 30 7.19 26.32 -8.71
N ILE A 31 6.91 27.57 -8.34
CA ILE A 31 7.82 28.40 -7.55
C ILE A 31 8.04 27.76 -6.19
N VAL A 32 6.99 27.31 -5.49
CA VAL A 32 7.15 26.65 -4.19
C VAL A 32 7.92 25.33 -4.35
N ALA A 33 7.55 24.49 -5.32
CA ALA A 33 8.20 23.19 -5.51
C ALA A 33 9.67 23.29 -5.94
N ARG A 34 10.06 24.37 -6.64
CA ARG A 34 11.42 24.54 -7.19
C ARG A 34 12.22 25.67 -6.55
N SER A 35 11.65 26.41 -5.60
CA SER A 35 12.35 27.50 -4.95
C SER A 35 13.52 26.94 -4.15
N PRO A 36 14.75 27.46 -4.36
CA PRO A 36 15.92 27.09 -3.58
C PRO A 36 15.81 27.51 -2.10
N TYR A 37 14.74 28.25 -1.75
CA TYR A 37 14.47 28.76 -0.41
C TYR A 37 13.38 27.98 0.34
N THR A 38 12.90 26.84 -0.18
CA THR A 38 12.05 25.94 0.61
C THR A 38 12.89 25.08 1.55
N HIS A 39 12.35 24.74 2.72
CA HIS A 39 13.05 24.07 3.83
C HIS A 39 13.81 22.77 3.43
N GLY A 40 13.44 22.13 2.32
CA GLY A 40 14.12 20.94 1.81
C GLY A 40 15.50 21.20 1.20
N ASN A 41 15.74 22.38 0.61
CA ASN A 41 16.89 22.63 -0.28
C ASN A 41 17.79 23.80 0.16
N LEU A 42 17.50 24.45 1.29
CA LEU A 42 18.35 25.49 1.87
C LEU A 42 19.66 24.87 2.42
N ARG A 43 20.80 25.20 1.80
CA ARG A 43 22.15 24.94 2.34
C ARG A 43 22.95 26.25 2.44
N PRO A 44 22.68 27.09 3.46
CA PRO A 44 23.47 28.31 3.69
C PRO A 44 24.96 27.99 3.78
N LYS A 45 25.81 28.90 3.30
CA LYS A 45 27.27 28.74 3.40
C LYS A 45 27.66 28.71 4.88
N GLY A 46 28.20 27.59 5.36
CA GLY A 46 28.56 27.37 6.76
C GLY A 46 27.45 26.76 7.65
N TYR A 47 26.29 26.43 7.07
CA TYR A 47 25.26 25.63 7.74
C TYR A 47 25.25 24.24 7.10
N ASP A 48 26.05 23.34 7.66
CA ASP A 48 25.83 21.91 7.42
C ASP A 48 24.80 21.43 8.43
N ARG A 49 23.87 20.56 8.00
CA ARG A 49 23.06 19.83 8.99
C ARG A 49 24.06 19.08 9.85
N THR A 50 23.92 19.14 11.17
CA THR A 50 24.78 18.41 12.12
C THR A 50 25.09 17.05 11.52
N GLU A 51 26.37 16.74 11.30
CA GLU A 51 26.74 15.37 10.96
C GLU A 51 26.09 14.51 12.02
N ILE A 52 25.14 13.67 11.61
CA ILE A 52 24.54 12.71 12.51
C ILE A 52 25.66 11.71 12.75
N ALA A 53 26.50 12.00 13.74
CA ALA A 53 27.48 11.06 14.24
C ALA A 53 26.66 9.90 14.80
N TYR A 54 26.61 8.80 14.05
CA TYR A 54 26.00 7.56 14.49
C TYR A 54 26.81 7.05 15.69
N LEU A 55 26.35 7.33 16.90
CA LEU A 55 26.87 6.77 18.13
C LEU A 55 26.15 5.42 18.36
N GLY A 56 26.70 4.33 17.81
CA GLY A 56 26.16 2.99 18.01
C GLY A 56 26.33 2.06 16.80
N GLU A 57 25.85 0.82 16.93
CA GLU A 57 25.71 -0.10 15.79
C GLU A 57 24.60 0.39 14.85
N GLU A 58 24.84 0.31 13.53
CA GLU A 58 23.81 0.55 12.53
C GLU A 58 22.77 -0.57 12.60
N HIS A 59 21.63 -0.30 13.22
CA HIS A 59 20.46 -1.17 13.08
C HIS A 59 19.75 -0.80 11.78
N PRO A 60 19.74 -1.69 10.76
CA PRO A 60 18.98 -1.43 9.55
C PRO A 60 17.51 -1.22 9.92
N PHE A 61 16.84 -0.29 9.24
CA PHE A 61 15.40 -0.14 9.37
C PHE A 61 14.72 -1.38 8.79
N GLU A 62 14.40 -2.36 9.64
CA GLU A 62 13.72 -3.61 9.28
C GLU A 62 12.19 -3.41 9.04
N GLY A 63 11.73 -2.15 8.92
CA GLY A 63 10.33 -1.85 8.64
C GLY A 63 9.39 -2.01 9.85
N LEU A 64 8.08 -2.00 9.57
CA LEU A 64 7.02 -2.19 10.56
C LEU A 64 6.91 -3.67 10.93
N GLY A 65 7.71 -4.18 11.87
CA GLY A 65 7.49 -5.41 12.68
C GLY A 65 7.09 -6.73 11.98
N LEU A 66 7.03 -6.74 10.65
CA LEU A 66 6.52 -7.81 9.79
C LEU A 66 7.51 -8.19 8.69
N ALA A 67 8.57 -7.39 8.50
CA ALA A 67 9.59 -7.67 7.49
C ALA A 67 10.64 -8.68 7.98
N ASP A 68 10.65 -9.01 9.28
CA ASP A 68 11.53 -10.02 9.84
C ASP A 68 11.32 -11.36 9.09
N PRO A 69 12.38 -11.93 8.48
CA PRO A 69 12.32 -13.24 7.85
C PRO A 69 11.95 -14.38 8.82
N GLY A 70 12.24 -14.24 10.11
CA GLY A 70 11.93 -15.22 11.16
C GLY A 70 10.53 -15.13 11.78
N LEU A 71 9.74 -14.11 11.45
CA LEU A 71 8.46 -13.84 12.12
C LEU A 71 7.49 -15.05 12.11
N ALA A 72 7.45 -15.80 11.00
CA ALA A 72 6.55 -16.96 10.83
C ALA A 72 7.29 -18.30 10.99
N SER A 73 8.20 -18.37 11.96
CA SER A 73 8.95 -19.57 12.34
C SER A 73 8.89 -19.82 13.84
N THR A 74 7.73 -19.59 14.45
CA THR A 74 7.48 -19.78 15.89
C THR A 74 7.41 -21.25 16.30
N GLY A 75 7.24 -22.16 15.34
CA GLY A 75 7.06 -23.59 15.58
C GLY A 75 5.60 -23.99 15.80
N ASP A 76 4.69 -23.02 15.91
CA ASP A 76 3.24 -23.24 15.87
C ASP A 76 2.70 -22.87 14.48
N PRO A 77 2.22 -23.85 13.68
CA PRO A 77 1.69 -23.59 12.34
C PRO A 77 0.54 -22.58 12.29
N LEU A 78 -0.29 -22.51 13.34
CA LEU A 78 -1.43 -21.58 13.39
C LEU A 78 -0.97 -20.15 13.66
N GLN A 79 -0.01 -19.96 14.56
CA GLN A 79 0.59 -18.64 14.80
C GLN A 79 1.40 -18.18 13.59
N ASP A 80 2.18 -19.09 12.99
CA ASP A 80 2.93 -18.80 11.78
C ASP A 80 1.98 -18.41 10.63
N GLY A 81 0.86 -19.13 10.46
CA GLY A 81 -0.19 -18.79 9.53
C GLY A 81 -0.78 -17.40 9.77
N ARG A 82 -1.12 -17.07 11.02
CA ARG A 82 -1.62 -15.74 11.40
C ARG A 82 -0.62 -14.63 11.07
N LEU A 83 0.67 -14.84 11.37
CA LEU A 83 1.72 -13.87 11.11
C LEU A 83 1.96 -13.67 9.62
N LEU A 84 1.94 -14.75 8.82
CA LEU A 84 1.97 -14.67 7.36
C LEU A 84 0.77 -13.89 6.82
N PHE A 85 -0.42 -14.09 7.39
CA PHE A 85 -1.66 -13.43 6.94
C PHE A 85 -1.58 -11.91 7.11
N LEU A 86 -0.93 -11.46 8.20
CA LEU A 86 -0.63 -10.05 8.44
C LEU A 86 0.52 -9.55 7.55
N LYS A 87 1.62 -10.32 7.45
CA LYS A 87 2.83 -9.97 6.69
C LYS A 87 2.55 -9.74 5.21
N TYR A 88 1.73 -10.59 4.59
CA TYR A 88 1.34 -10.44 3.19
C TYR A 88 0.16 -9.47 2.99
N GLY A 89 -0.31 -8.82 4.06
CA GLY A 89 -1.36 -7.81 3.99
C GLY A 89 -2.74 -8.36 3.69
N CYS A 90 -2.98 -9.66 3.82
CA CYS A 90 -4.28 -10.29 3.54
C CYS A 90 -5.39 -9.68 4.40
N ALA A 91 -5.07 -9.36 5.66
CA ALA A 91 -5.99 -8.72 6.61
C ALA A 91 -6.50 -7.35 6.17
N SER A 92 -5.75 -6.61 5.34
CA SER A 92 -6.16 -5.28 4.88
C SER A 92 -7.43 -5.31 4.04
N CYS A 93 -7.68 -6.42 3.34
CA CYS A 93 -8.87 -6.62 2.52
C CYS A 93 -9.86 -7.59 3.16
N HIS A 94 -9.37 -8.63 3.82
CA HIS A 94 -10.20 -9.73 4.33
C HIS A 94 -10.48 -9.68 5.83
N GLY A 95 -10.07 -8.62 6.53
CA GLY A 95 -10.21 -8.52 8.00
C GLY A 95 -9.17 -9.36 8.75
N PHE A 96 -8.93 -9.06 10.02
CA PHE A 96 -7.85 -9.68 10.82
C PHE A 96 -7.96 -11.20 11.01
N GLU A 97 -9.17 -11.73 10.92
CA GLU A 97 -9.53 -13.13 11.10
C GLU A 97 -10.23 -13.66 9.83
N GLY A 98 -9.97 -13.06 8.67
CA GLY A 98 -10.60 -13.49 7.42
C GLY A 98 -12.12 -13.31 7.36
N GLN A 99 -12.74 -12.62 8.32
CA GLN A 99 -14.19 -12.40 8.41
C GLN A 99 -14.77 -11.52 7.29
N GLY A 100 -13.91 -10.98 6.42
CA GLY A 100 -14.25 -10.07 5.34
C GLY A 100 -14.27 -8.61 5.79
N ALA A 101 -14.16 -7.72 4.80
CA ALA A 101 -14.31 -6.28 4.98
C ALA A 101 -14.99 -5.65 3.76
N ALA A 102 -14.96 -4.32 3.65
CA ALA A 102 -15.53 -3.63 2.49
C ALA A 102 -14.86 -4.00 1.15
N VAL A 103 -13.61 -4.46 1.19
CA VAL A 103 -12.79 -4.74 -0.01
C VAL A 103 -12.79 -6.23 -0.37
N GLY A 104 -12.46 -7.09 0.60
CA GLY A 104 -12.35 -8.54 0.42
C GLY A 104 -13.53 -9.27 1.05
N LYS A 105 -13.95 -10.36 0.40
CA LYS A 105 -15.01 -11.22 0.93
C LYS A 105 -14.60 -11.93 2.22
N ASP A 106 -15.59 -12.38 2.97
CA ASP A 106 -15.43 -13.34 4.05
C ASP A 106 -14.83 -14.67 3.51
N LEU A 107 -13.81 -15.17 4.21
CA LEU A 107 -13.08 -16.39 3.91
C LEU A 107 -13.57 -17.59 4.73
N SER A 108 -14.45 -17.41 5.71
CA SER A 108 -14.98 -18.47 6.60
C SER A 108 -15.66 -19.63 5.84
N LYS A 109 -16.19 -19.34 4.64
CA LYS A 109 -16.88 -20.31 3.77
C LYS A 109 -16.03 -20.82 2.61
N SER A 110 -14.81 -20.33 2.45
CA SER A 110 -13.94 -20.79 1.37
C SER A 110 -13.25 -22.09 1.73
N ASP A 111 -13.14 -23.00 0.77
CA ASP A 111 -12.34 -24.20 0.90
C ASP A 111 -10.87 -23.91 0.54
N ALA A 112 -9.99 -24.85 0.89
CA ALA A 112 -8.55 -24.68 0.72
C ALA A 112 -8.11 -24.63 -0.75
N GLU A 113 -8.85 -25.31 -1.64
CA GLU A 113 -8.56 -25.32 -3.06
C GLU A 113 -8.91 -23.97 -3.69
N GLU A 114 -10.07 -23.42 -3.34
CA GLU A 114 -10.50 -22.07 -3.72
C GLU A 114 -9.48 -21.03 -3.21
N ILE A 115 -9.09 -21.09 -1.94
CA ILE A 115 -8.09 -20.16 -1.37
C ILE A 115 -6.79 -20.25 -2.16
N SER A 116 -6.30 -21.47 -2.40
CA SER A 116 -5.05 -21.68 -3.13
C SER A 116 -5.12 -21.12 -4.56
N GLU A 117 -6.19 -21.44 -5.30
CA GLU A 117 -6.39 -20.94 -6.66
C GLU A 117 -6.43 -19.40 -6.69
N LYS A 118 -7.21 -18.77 -5.80
CA LYS A 118 -7.35 -17.30 -5.79
C LYS A 118 -6.06 -16.60 -5.36
N VAL A 119 -5.33 -17.14 -4.37
CA VAL A 119 -4.05 -16.57 -3.93
C VAL A 119 -3.02 -16.60 -5.07
N ARG A 120 -2.97 -17.69 -5.84
CA ARG A 120 -2.06 -17.79 -6.99
C ARG A 120 -2.49 -16.91 -8.17
N LYS A 121 -3.79 -16.81 -8.43
CA LYS A 121 -4.32 -16.08 -9.60
C LYS A 121 -4.45 -14.57 -9.40
N GLY A 122 -4.74 -14.11 -8.17
CA GLY A 122 -4.99 -12.71 -7.87
C GLY A 122 -6.23 -12.15 -8.60
N PRO A 123 -7.46 -12.55 -8.24
CA PRO A 123 -8.66 -12.05 -8.91
C PRO A 123 -8.95 -10.57 -8.62
N LYS A 124 -9.46 -9.85 -9.61
CA LYS A 124 -9.87 -8.43 -9.51
C LYS A 124 -8.70 -7.54 -9.08
N ALA A 125 -8.75 -6.98 -7.87
CA ALA A 125 -7.72 -6.11 -7.30
C ALA A 125 -6.81 -6.85 -6.30
N MET A 126 -7.04 -8.15 -6.06
CA MET A 126 -6.17 -8.96 -5.21
C MET A 126 -4.87 -9.26 -5.97
N PRO A 127 -3.69 -8.97 -5.39
CA PRO A 127 -2.43 -9.31 -6.04
C PRO A 127 -2.27 -10.83 -6.15
N ALA A 128 -1.59 -11.28 -7.21
CA ALA A 128 -1.19 -12.67 -7.37
C ALA A 128 0.05 -12.96 -6.52
N PHE A 129 -0.02 -13.96 -5.65
CA PHE A 129 1.11 -14.41 -4.85
C PHE A 129 1.73 -15.64 -5.50
N LEU A 130 2.85 -15.44 -6.19
CA LEU A 130 3.60 -16.53 -6.80
C LEU A 130 4.31 -17.38 -5.73
N VAL A 131 4.69 -18.60 -6.10
CA VAL A 131 5.42 -19.53 -5.20
C VAL A 131 6.73 -18.92 -4.68
N SER A 132 7.38 -18.06 -5.47
CA SER A 132 8.59 -17.34 -5.07
C SER A 132 8.36 -16.26 -4.00
N VAL A 133 7.12 -15.80 -3.82
CA VAL A 133 6.75 -14.78 -2.83
C VAL A 133 6.11 -15.44 -1.61
N LEU A 134 5.22 -16.41 -1.83
CA LEU A 134 4.52 -17.17 -0.79
C LEU A 134 4.67 -18.64 -1.13
N SER A 135 5.48 -19.39 -0.39
CA SER A 135 5.70 -20.82 -0.64
C SER A 135 4.40 -21.62 -0.46
N ASP A 136 4.33 -22.83 -1.04
CA ASP A 136 3.17 -23.70 -0.84
C ASP A 136 3.00 -24.12 0.62
N SER A 137 4.11 -24.29 1.35
CA SER A 137 4.08 -24.55 2.80
C SER A 137 3.53 -23.37 3.60
N ASP A 138 3.89 -22.14 3.25
CA ASP A 138 3.37 -20.94 3.92
C ASP A 138 1.89 -20.71 3.60
N LEU A 139 1.50 -20.99 2.36
CA LEU A 139 0.09 -20.98 1.95
C LEU A 139 -0.72 -22.02 2.73
N GLN A 140 -0.17 -23.21 2.97
CA GLN A 140 -0.84 -24.20 3.80
C GLN A 140 -1.03 -23.70 5.25
N ARG A 141 -0.01 -23.07 5.84
CA ARG A 141 -0.12 -22.46 7.18
C ARG A 141 -1.19 -21.37 7.25
N LEU A 142 -1.31 -20.54 6.21
CA LEU A 142 -2.40 -19.55 6.08
C LEU A 142 -3.78 -20.23 6.09
N ILE A 143 -3.94 -21.29 5.32
CA ILE A 143 -5.19 -22.06 5.24
C ILE A 143 -5.51 -22.71 6.59
N ASP A 144 -4.52 -23.26 7.27
CA ASP A 144 -4.69 -23.90 8.58
C ASP A 144 -5.10 -22.87 9.64
N PHE A 145 -4.50 -21.68 9.64
CA PHE A 145 -4.95 -20.54 10.44
C PHE A 145 -6.42 -20.18 10.15
N LEU A 146 -6.79 -19.99 8.88
CA LEU A 146 -8.17 -19.64 8.49
C LEU A 146 -9.19 -20.73 8.84
N ARG A 147 -8.77 -21.99 8.93
CA ARG A 147 -9.62 -23.09 9.42
C ARG A 147 -9.78 -23.04 10.93
N SER A 148 -8.70 -22.76 11.67
CA SER A 148 -8.72 -22.74 13.14
C SER A 148 -9.64 -21.69 13.75
N ILE A 149 -9.97 -20.63 12.99
CA ILE A 149 -10.87 -19.54 13.42
C ILE A 149 -12.32 -19.76 12.97
N LYS A 150 -12.60 -20.81 12.18
CA LYS A 150 -13.94 -21.16 11.74
C LYS A 150 -14.71 -21.95 12.80
N ASP A 151 -13.99 -22.61 13.71
CA ASP A 151 -14.51 -23.40 14.82
C ASP A 151 -14.83 -22.52 16.03
#